data_AF-A0A7X9EVB0-F1
#
_entry.id   AF-A0A7X9EVB0-F1
#
_cell.length_a   1.000
_cell.length_b   1.000
_cell.length_c   1.000
_cell.angle_alpha   90.00
_cell.angle_beta   90.00
_cell.angle_gamma   90.00
#
_symmetry.space_group_name_H-M   'P 1'
#
loop_
_entity.id
_entity.type
_entity.pdbx_description
1 polymer ?
#
loop_
_entity_poly.entity_id
_entity_poly.type
_entity_poly.pdbx_seq_one_letter_code
_entity_poly.pdbx_strand_id
1 'polypeptide(L)'
;LDSLDPCKNDAFRKLANAYELTVAGMKNLKAIGLPFQIHTTVMDWNVAELEAITDFAVEIGAMGHHIFFLVPTGRAVNIEDEALRVVEYEKTLARLMEKQKHVPIEIKPTCAPQFIRVADKKGVPLRFSKGCLAGISYCIISPVGDVQPCAYLEMPLGNVKEIPFDVIWHDDETLKRLRTMEYGGKCGICDFKSRCGGCRARANYYNGDYMAEDNWCLYHPRGEANIDS
;
A
#
# COMPACT_ATOMS: atom_id res chain seq x y z
N LEU A 1 2.57 9.41 11.96
CA LEU A 1 2.05 9.23 13.33
C LEU A 1 1.68 7.77 13.46
N ASP A 2 2.33 7.00 14.33
CA ASP A 2 2.10 5.54 14.38
C ASP A 2 1.43 5.05 15.66
N SER A 3 1.18 5.95 16.61
CA SER A 3 0.39 5.69 17.81
C SER A 3 -0.11 7.01 18.39
N LEU A 4 -1.23 6.97 19.09
CA LEU A 4 -1.72 8.04 19.98
C LEU A 4 -1.02 8.00 21.34
N ASP A 5 -0.34 6.90 21.67
CA ASP A 5 0.58 6.81 22.80
C ASP A 5 1.94 7.43 22.41
N PRO A 6 2.34 8.56 23.02
CA PRO A 6 3.60 9.23 22.69
C PRO A 6 4.82 8.34 22.85
N CYS A 7 4.87 7.51 23.91
CA CYS A 7 5.99 6.64 24.18
C CYS A 7 6.16 5.59 23.08
N LYS A 8 5.06 4.99 22.61
CA LYS A 8 5.10 4.01 21.51
C LYS A 8 5.50 4.64 20.19
N ASN A 9 4.92 5.81 19.87
CA ASN A 9 5.23 6.53 18.64
C ASN A 9 6.72 6.93 18.59
N ASP A 10 7.24 7.50 19.68
CA ASP A 10 8.62 7.98 19.77
C ASP A 10 9.62 6.81 19.72
N ALA A 11 9.31 5.70 20.41
CA ALA A 11 10.11 4.49 20.38
C ALA A 11 10.23 3.88 18.98
N PHE A 12 9.16 3.95 18.17
CA PHE A 12 9.16 3.51 16.78
C PHE A 12 9.88 4.50 15.86
N ARG A 13 9.64 5.80 16.03
CA ARG A 13 10.26 6.87 15.22
C ARG A 13 11.71 7.16 15.58
N LYS A 14 12.24 6.55 16.65
CA LYS A 14 13.63 6.70 17.13
C LYS A 14 14.02 8.16 17.38
N LEU A 15 13.06 8.93 17.85
CA LEU A 15 13.22 10.34 18.15
C LEU A 15 12.35 10.62 19.39
N ALA A 16 13.01 11.05 20.47
CA ALA A 16 12.28 11.57 21.63
C ALA A 16 11.38 12.73 21.16
N ASN A 17 10.25 12.95 21.83
CA ASN A 17 9.24 13.97 21.52
C ASN A 17 8.71 14.02 20.07
N ALA A 18 8.89 12.95 19.29
CA ALA A 18 8.41 12.87 17.90
C ALA A 18 6.90 13.05 17.81
N TYR A 19 6.13 12.49 18.75
CA TYR A 19 4.68 12.63 18.82
C TYR A 19 4.27 14.09 18.95
N GLU A 20 4.84 14.78 19.92
CA GLU A 20 4.54 16.19 20.22
C GLU A 20 4.90 17.09 19.05
N LEU A 21 6.08 16.90 18.46
CA LEU A 21 6.53 17.63 17.28
C LEU A 21 5.60 17.39 16.07
N THR A 22 5.17 16.15 15.87
CA THR A 22 4.25 15.78 14.78
C THR A 22 2.89 16.47 14.97
N VAL A 23 2.31 16.40 16.19
CA VAL A 23 1.02 17.04 16.50
C VAL A 23 1.10 18.57 16.42
N ALA A 24 2.20 19.17 16.89
CA ALA A 24 2.44 20.60 16.74
C ALA A 24 2.50 21.01 15.26
N GLY A 25 3.18 20.22 14.43
CA GLY A 25 3.20 20.40 12.97
C GLY A 25 1.79 20.40 12.37
N MET A 26 0.95 19.42 12.72
CA MET A 26 -0.44 19.34 12.24
C MET A 26 -1.26 20.57 12.65
N LYS A 27 -1.12 21.03 13.91
CA LYS A 27 -1.80 22.24 14.41
C LYS A 27 -1.37 23.49 13.65
N ASN A 28 -0.08 23.62 13.35
CA ASN A 28 0.45 24.75 12.57
C ASN A 28 -0.10 24.75 11.14
N LEU A 29 -0.16 23.58 10.48
CA LEU A 29 -0.75 23.45 9.14
C LEU A 29 -2.23 23.83 9.13
N LYS A 30 -3.00 23.35 10.13
CA LYS A 30 -4.42 23.69 10.30
C LYS A 30 -4.64 25.18 10.54
N ALA A 31 -3.80 25.83 11.36
CA ALA A 31 -3.94 27.25 11.70
C ALA A 31 -3.88 28.18 10.48
N ILE A 32 -3.16 27.78 9.42
CA ILE A 32 -3.03 28.53 8.17
C ILE A 32 -3.91 27.97 7.04
N GLY A 33 -4.71 26.94 7.31
CA GLY A 33 -5.56 26.29 6.31
C GLY A 33 -4.81 25.47 5.25
N LEU A 34 -3.56 25.04 5.52
CA LEU A 34 -2.79 24.19 4.61
C LEU A 34 -3.25 22.73 4.75
N PRO A 35 -3.80 22.09 3.71
CA PRO A 35 -4.25 20.70 3.78
C PRO A 35 -3.12 19.73 4.07
N PHE A 36 -3.38 18.71 4.89
CA PHE A 36 -2.40 17.68 5.22
C PHE A 36 -3.05 16.31 5.36
N GLN A 37 -2.21 15.28 5.38
CA GLN A 37 -2.61 13.89 5.57
C GLN A 37 -1.82 13.31 6.74
N ILE A 38 -2.39 12.30 7.40
CA ILE A 38 -1.66 11.50 8.39
C ILE A 38 -1.26 10.20 7.73
N HIS A 39 0.03 9.86 7.86
CA HIS A 39 0.56 8.57 7.42
C HIS A 39 0.95 7.73 8.63
N THR A 40 0.54 6.47 8.62
CA THR A 40 0.74 5.50 9.71
C THR A 40 1.25 4.19 9.14
N THR A 41 2.34 3.66 9.70
CA THR A 41 2.87 2.34 9.35
C THR A 41 2.21 1.28 10.24
N VAL A 42 1.64 0.25 9.62
CA VAL A 42 1.01 -0.87 10.34
C VAL A 42 2.07 -1.78 10.93
N MET A 43 1.97 -2.05 12.22
CA MET A 43 2.82 -2.94 13.00
C MET A 43 1.95 -3.81 13.92
N ASP A 44 2.47 -4.97 14.33
CA ASP A 44 1.75 -5.90 15.22
C ASP A 44 1.30 -5.22 16.53
N TRP A 45 2.05 -4.23 17.02
CA TRP A 45 1.78 -3.53 18.28
C TRP A 45 0.79 -2.35 18.16
N ASN A 46 0.47 -1.87 16.95
CA ASN A 46 -0.46 -0.73 16.73
C ASN A 46 -1.69 -1.08 15.87
N VAL A 47 -1.79 -2.29 15.32
CA VAL A 47 -2.89 -2.67 14.41
C VAL A 47 -4.29 -2.53 15.04
N ALA A 48 -4.39 -2.66 16.37
CA ALA A 48 -5.62 -2.44 17.11
C ALA A 48 -6.01 -0.95 17.26
N GLU A 49 -5.08 -0.03 16.98
CA GLU A 49 -5.23 1.41 17.19
C GLU A 49 -5.60 2.18 15.91
N LEU A 50 -5.57 1.54 14.74
CA LEU A 50 -5.67 2.22 13.44
C LEU A 50 -6.98 3.01 13.26
N GLU A 51 -8.12 2.49 13.73
CA GLU A 51 -9.40 3.20 13.69
C GLU A 51 -9.40 4.41 14.63
N ALA A 52 -8.77 4.31 15.80
CA ALA A 52 -8.64 5.43 16.73
C ALA A 52 -7.71 6.53 16.18
N ILE A 53 -6.61 6.15 15.51
CA ILE A 53 -5.76 7.10 14.78
C ILE A 53 -6.55 7.76 13.64
N THR A 54 -7.46 7.03 13.00
CA THR A 54 -8.37 7.60 11.99
C THR A 54 -9.31 8.63 12.60
N ASP A 55 -9.88 8.36 13.78
CA ASP A 55 -10.73 9.31 14.49
C ASP A 55 -9.96 10.58 14.87
N PHE A 56 -8.73 10.41 15.38
CA PHE A 56 -7.84 11.53 15.64
C PHE A 56 -7.51 12.32 14.37
N ALA A 57 -7.30 11.65 13.24
CA ALA A 57 -7.03 12.31 11.96
C ALA A 57 -8.20 13.23 11.53
N VAL A 58 -9.44 12.78 11.74
CA VAL A 58 -10.64 13.60 11.51
C VAL A 58 -10.66 14.80 12.46
N GLU A 59 -10.46 14.57 13.77
CA GLU A 59 -10.51 15.62 14.80
C GLU A 59 -9.45 16.71 14.56
N ILE A 60 -8.22 16.31 14.30
CA ILE A 60 -7.11 17.24 14.11
C ILE A 60 -7.19 17.98 12.76
N GLY A 61 -8.09 17.58 11.85
CA GLY A 61 -8.37 18.27 10.59
C GLY A 61 -7.53 17.80 9.41
N ALA A 62 -7.08 16.55 9.40
CA ALA A 62 -6.45 15.94 8.24
C ALA A 62 -7.49 15.72 7.12
N MET A 63 -7.02 15.74 5.86
CA MET A 63 -7.85 15.44 4.69
C MET A 63 -7.93 13.94 4.37
N GLY A 64 -7.06 13.14 4.99
CA GLY A 64 -6.99 11.71 4.76
C GLY A 64 -5.99 11.02 5.68
N HIS A 65 -6.22 9.72 5.87
CA HIS A 65 -5.37 8.82 6.63
C HIS A 65 -4.84 7.73 5.69
N HIS A 66 -3.54 7.79 5.39
CA HIS A 66 -2.87 6.80 4.56
C HIS A 66 -2.15 5.78 5.45
N ILE A 67 -2.54 4.52 5.31
CA ILE A 67 -2.10 3.44 6.19
C ILE A 67 -1.16 2.54 5.40
N PHE A 68 0.12 2.57 5.72
CA PHE A 68 1.18 1.86 5.01
C PHE A 68 1.35 0.46 5.57
N PHE A 69 1.07 -0.53 4.73
CA PHE A 69 1.36 -1.92 5.01
C PHE A 69 2.80 -2.24 4.61
N LEU A 70 3.45 -3.08 5.41
CA LEU A 70 4.81 -3.49 5.13
C LEU A 70 4.86 -4.34 3.85
N VAL A 71 5.85 -4.05 3.01
CA VAL A 71 6.28 -4.92 1.92
C VAL A 71 7.60 -5.54 2.37
N PRO A 72 7.72 -6.88 2.37
CA PRO A 72 8.95 -7.52 2.81
C PRO A 72 10.12 -7.16 1.90
N THR A 73 11.24 -6.79 2.52
CA THR A 73 12.54 -6.52 1.87
C THR A 73 13.62 -7.19 2.73
N GLY A 74 13.79 -8.52 2.63
CA GLY A 74 14.73 -9.24 3.51
C GLY A 74 14.76 -10.77 3.32
N ARG A 75 15.32 -11.51 4.28
CA ARG A 75 15.52 -12.97 4.21
C ARG A 75 15.07 -13.70 5.48
N ALA A 76 13.87 -13.39 5.99
CA ALA A 76 13.33 -14.11 7.13
C ALA A 76 11.87 -14.47 6.85
N VAL A 77 11.60 -15.77 6.71
CA VAL A 77 10.24 -16.29 6.58
C VAL A 77 10.09 -17.51 7.48
N ASN A 78 9.28 -17.37 8.52
CA ASN A 78 8.68 -18.50 9.22
C ASN A 78 7.24 -18.62 8.70
N ILE A 79 6.84 -19.81 8.24
CA ILE A 79 5.60 -20.05 7.50
C ILE A 79 4.37 -19.81 8.38
N GLU A 80 4.39 -20.23 9.65
CA GLU A 80 3.25 -20.05 10.57
C GLU A 80 3.03 -18.57 10.92
N ASP A 81 4.11 -17.85 11.23
CA ASP A 81 4.08 -16.41 11.49
C ASP A 81 3.56 -15.63 10.28
N GLU A 82 3.93 -16.07 9.08
CA GLU A 82 3.48 -15.49 7.84
C GLU A 82 1.99 -15.74 7.58
N ALA A 83 1.49 -16.96 7.77
CA ALA A 83 0.07 -17.26 7.61
C ALA A 83 -0.80 -16.42 8.56
N LEU A 84 -0.39 -16.29 9.83
CA LEU A 84 -1.07 -15.43 10.81
C LEU A 84 -1.09 -13.96 10.37
N ARG A 85 0.04 -13.46 9.83
CA ARG A 85 0.14 -12.09 9.30
C ARG A 85 -0.77 -11.86 8.11
N VAL A 86 -0.90 -12.82 7.20
CA VAL A 86 -1.79 -12.71 6.03
C VAL A 86 -3.27 -12.65 6.46
N VAL A 87 -3.67 -13.42 7.48
CA VAL A 87 -5.02 -13.36 8.04
C VAL A 87 -5.27 -12.00 8.70
N GLU A 88 -4.33 -11.52 9.50
CA GLU A 88 -4.48 -10.22 10.18
C GLU A 88 -4.47 -9.05 9.19
N TYR A 89 -3.70 -9.16 8.10
CA TYR A 89 -3.72 -8.21 6.99
C TYR A 89 -5.12 -8.09 6.36
N GLU A 90 -5.76 -9.21 6.01
CA GLU A 90 -7.10 -9.19 5.41
C GLU A 90 -8.16 -8.65 6.40
N LYS A 91 -8.09 -9.06 7.68
CA LYS A 91 -8.96 -8.53 8.74
C LYS A 91 -8.80 -7.02 8.91
N THR A 92 -7.56 -6.53 8.89
CA THR A 92 -7.26 -5.11 9.01
C THR A 92 -7.84 -4.34 7.83
N LEU A 93 -7.68 -4.81 6.59
CA LEU A 93 -8.31 -4.18 5.43
C LEU A 93 -9.83 -4.14 5.56
N ALA A 94 -10.46 -5.23 6.02
CA ALA A 94 -11.90 -5.28 6.23
C ALA A 94 -12.35 -4.26 7.29
N ARG A 95 -11.63 -4.13 8.40
CA ARG A 95 -11.90 -3.13 9.45
C ARG A 95 -11.78 -1.71 8.93
N LEU A 96 -10.70 -1.40 8.22
CA LEU A 96 -10.45 -0.07 7.66
C LEU A 96 -11.51 0.32 6.61
N MET A 97 -11.90 -0.60 5.74
CA MET A 97 -12.96 -0.34 4.76
C MET A 97 -14.34 -0.23 5.42
N GLU A 98 -14.58 -0.92 6.54
CA GLU A 98 -15.79 -0.66 7.33
C GLU A 98 -15.75 0.75 7.95
N LYS A 99 -14.62 1.14 8.56
CA LYS A 99 -14.41 2.47 9.14
C LYS A 99 -14.62 3.59 8.12
N GLN A 100 -14.20 3.40 6.87
CA GLN A 100 -14.37 4.38 5.78
C GLN A 100 -15.83 4.82 5.60
N LYS A 101 -16.82 3.96 5.89
CA LYS A 101 -18.25 4.31 5.78
C LYS A 101 -18.72 5.34 6.81
N HIS A 102 -17.94 5.51 7.88
CA HIS A 102 -18.33 6.27 9.06
C HIS A 102 -17.47 7.53 9.29
N VAL A 103 -16.53 7.81 8.39
CA VAL A 103 -15.66 8.99 8.49
C VAL A 103 -15.71 9.82 7.20
N PRO A 104 -15.58 11.16 7.30
CA PRO A 104 -15.67 12.04 6.14
C PRO A 104 -14.35 12.14 5.34
N ILE A 105 -13.26 11.56 5.86
CA ILE A 105 -11.94 11.60 5.23
C ILE A 105 -11.64 10.29 4.50
N GLU A 106 -10.71 10.36 3.53
CA GLU A 106 -10.24 9.17 2.84
C GLU A 106 -9.32 8.33 3.75
N ILE A 107 -9.60 7.04 3.87
CA ILE A 107 -8.73 6.01 4.41
C ILE A 107 -8.11 5.27 3.22
N LYS A 108 -6.79 5.39 3.06
CA LYS A 108 -6.06 4.77 1.96
C LYS A 108 -5.05 3.75 2.46
N PRO A 109 -5.41 2.45 2.43
CA PRO A 109 -4.42 1.38 2.53
C PRO A 109 -3.39 1.51 1.39
N THR A 110 -2.13 1.70 1.76
CA THR A 110 -0.99 1.86 0.86
C THR A 110 -0.13 0.61 0.92
N CYS A 111 0.42 0.20 -0.22
CA CYS A 111 1.05 -1.11 -0.42
C CYS A 111 0.12 -2.31 -0.21
N ALA A 112 -1.19 -2.06 -0.23
CA ALA A 112 -2.21 -3.05 0.05
C ALA A 112 -3.34 -3.08 -1.00
N PRO A 113 -3.03 -3.32 -2.29
CA PRO A 113 -3.97 -3.16 -3.41
C PRO A 113 -5.29 -3.94 -3.27
N GLN A 114 -5.29 -5.01 -2.46
CA GLN A 114 -6.46 -5.80 -2.08
C GLN A 114 -7.58 -4.95 -1.46
N PHE A 115 -7.29 -3.78 -0.89
CA PHE A 115 -8.31 -2.91 -0.31
C PHE A 115 -9.40 -2.54 -1.32
N ILE A 116 -9.07 -2.42 -2.62
CA ILE A 116 -10.06 -2.19 -3.68
C ILE A 116 -11.11 -3.29 -3.70
N ARG A 117 -10.67 -4.56 -3.70
CA ARG A 117 -11.58 -5.72 -3.66
C ARG A 117 -12.41 -5.73 -2.38
N VAL A 118 -11.78 -5.46 -1.24
CA VAL A 118 -12.45 -5.46 0.07
C VAL A 118 -13.52 -4.37 0.13
N ALA A 119 -13.21 -3.17 -0.39
CA ALA A 119 -14.15 -2.06 -0.50
C ALA A 119 -15.33 -2.39 -1.42
N ASP A 120 -15.06 -2.92 -2.62
CA ASP A 120 -16.10 -3.33 -3.57
C ASP A 120 -17.08 -4.34 -2.94
N LYS A 121 -16.56 -5.37 -2.28
CA LYS A 121 -17.39 -6.38 -1.59
C LYS A 121 -18.21 -5.80 -0.44
N LYS A 122 -17.76 -4.69 0.15
CA LYS A 122 -18.45 -3.99 1.24
C LYS A 122 -19.36 -2.86 0.75
N GLY A 123 -19.43 -2.61 -0.56
CA GLY A 123 -20.19 -1.49 -1.14
C GLY A 123 -19.63 -0.12 -0.76
N VAL A 124 -18.32 -0.03 -0.49
CA VAL A 124 -17.65 1.22 -0.11
C VAL A 124 -17.20 1.91 -1.39
N PRO A 125 -17.75 3.08 -1.75
CA PRO A 125 -17.31 3.81 -2.92
C PRO A 125 -15.88 4.34 -2.69
N LEU A 126 -15.00 4.10 -3.65
CA LEU A 126 -13.64 4.61 -3.65
C LEU A 126 -13.44 5.54 -4.84
N ARG A 127 -12.66 6.61 -4.68
CA ARG A 127 -12.19 7.41 -5.82
C ARG A 127 -11.15 6.68 -6.68
N PHE A 128 -10.57 5.62 -6.14
CA PHE A 128 -9.50 4.87 -6.80
C PHE A 128 -10.06 3.83 -7.76
N SER A 129 -9.62 3.90 -9.01
CA SER A 129 -9.94 2.89 -10.02
C SER A 129 -8.95 1.72 -10.03
N LYS A 130 -7.76 1.88 -9.43
CA LYS A 130 -6.69 0.88 -9.37
C LYS A 130 -6.01 0.81 -8.00
N GLY A 131 -5.66 -0.41 -7.59
CA GLY A 131 -4.97 -0.73 -6.34
C GLY A 131 -3.45 -0.61 -6.49
N CYS A 132 -2.84 -1.41 -7.37
CA CYS A 132 -1.43 -1.28 -7.70
C CYS A 132 -1.25 -0.39 -8.93
N LEU A 133 -0.34 0.59 -8.82
CA LEU A 133 -0.04 1.55 -9.89
C LEU A 133 1.36 1.34 -10.50
N ALA A 134 2.15 0.43 -9.94
CA ALA A 134 3.57 0.25 -10.22
C ALA A 134 3.82 0.03 -11.72
N GLY A 135 4.57 0.95 -12.34
CA GLY A 135 4.89 0.97 -13.76
C GLY A 135 3.72 1.19 -14.73
N ILE A 136 2.47 1.24 -14.21
CA ILE A 136 1.27 1.47 -15.02
C ILE A 136 1.03 2.97 -15.19
N SER A 137 0.94 3.68 -14.06
CA SER A 137 0.67 5.13 -13.99
C SER A 137 1.49 5.81 -12.90
N TYR A 138 2.42 5.08 -12.30
CA TYR A 138 3.29 5.53 -11.22
C TYR A 138 4.66 4.87 -11.37
N CYS A 139 5.71 5.65 -11.13
CA CYS A 139 7.07 5.21 -10.92
C CYS A 139 7.73 6.15 -9.90
N ILE A 140 8.91 5.78 -9.44
CA ILE A 140 9.77 6.66 -8.63
C ILE A 140 11.04 7.00 -9.38
N ILE A 141 11.66 8.12 -9.02
CA ILE A 141 13.01 8.49 -9.40
C ILE A 141 13.80 8.62 -8.10
N SER A 142 14.87 7.84 -7.96
CA SER A 142 15.73 7.89 -6.77
C SER A 142 16.53 9.21 -6.71
N PRO A 143 17.10 9.60 -5.56
CA PRO A 143 17.94 10.79 -5.46
C PRO A 143 19.17 10.77 -6.39
N VAL A 144 19.62 9.58 -6.81
CA VAL A 144 20.73 9.43 -7.77
C VAL A 144 20.28 9.41 -9.23
N GLY A 145 18.97 9.39 -9.48
CA GLY A 145 18.35 9.52 -10.80
C GLY A 145 17.72 8.23 -11.36
N ASP A 146 17.77 7.12 -10.63
CA ASP A 146 17.28 5.83 -11.13
C ASP A 146 15.76 5.79 -11.14
N VAL A 147 15.18 5.45 -12.29
CA VAL A 147 13.75 5.20 -12.44
C VAL A 147 13.43 3.78 -12.01
N GLN A 148 12.40 3.59 -11.19
CA GLN A 148 11.92 2.28 -10.78
C GLN A 148 10.37 2.22 -10.80
N PRO A 149 9.74 1.06 -11.05
CA PRO A 149 8.27 0.98 -11.12
C PRO A 149 7.57 1.30 -9.79
N CYS A 150 8.23 1.05 -8.65
CA CYS A 150 7.67 1.26 -7.32
C CYS A 150 8.82 1.39 -6.30
N ALA A 151 8.61 2.15 -5.22
CA ALA A 151 9.57 2.30 -4.13
C ALA A 151 9.98 0.98 -3.43
N TYR A 152 9.16 -0.07 -3.57
CA TYR A 152 9.41 -1.39 -2.96
C TYR A 152 9.74 -2.47 -3.99
N LEU A 153 9.81 -2.11 -5.28
CA LEU A 153 10.23 -3.03 -6.34
C LEU A 153 11.58 -2.55 -6.86
N GLU A 154 12.64 -3.03 -6.22
CA GLU A 154 14.02 -2.64 -6.52
C GLU A 154 14.43 -3.17 -7.90
N MET A 155 14.17 -2.34 -8.91
CA MET A 155 14.36 -2.68 -10.31
C MET A 155 14.67 -1.39 -11.08
N PRO A 156 15.96 -0.98 -11.14
CA PRO A 156 16.38 0.16 -11.93
C PRO A 156 16.08 -0.08 -13.41
N LEU A 157 15.34 0.85 -14.02
CA LEU A 157 14.92 0.82 -15.43
C LEU A 157 15.76 1.73 -16.33
N GLY A 158 16.63 2.53 -15.72
CA GLY A 158 17.42 3.57 -16.38
C GLY A 158 17.62 4.77 -15.46
N ASN A 159 18.52 5.67 -15.83
CA ASN A 159 18.81 6.87 -15.05
C ASN A 159 18.46 8.14 -15.84
N VAL A 160 17.69 9.05 -15.23
CA VAL A 160 17.22 10.27 -15.90
C VAL A 160 18.33 11.28 -16.23
N LYS A 161 19.54 11.08 -15.70
CA LYS A 161 20.73 11.88 -16.06
C LYS A 161 21.34 11.43 -17.39
N GLU A 162 20.99 10.24 -17.86
CA GLU A 162 21.55 9.61 -19.07
C GLU A 162 20.50 9.47 -20.16
N ILE A 163 19.27 9.09 -19.79
CA ILE A 163 18.16 8.84 -20.72
C ILE A 163 16.99 9.75 -20.33
N PRO A 164 16.36 10.48 -21.28
CA PRO A 164 15.16 11.27 -20.99
C PRO A 164 14.06 10.43 -20.32
N PHE A 165 13.41 10.99 -19.31
CA PHE A 165 12.42 10.26 -18.52
C PHE A 165 11.28 9.70 -19.37
N ASP A 166 10.80 10.47 -20.35
CA ASP A 166 9.73 10.06 -21.27
C ASP A 166 10.13 8.85 -22.11
N VAL A 167 11.40 8.75 -22.53
CA VAL A 167 11.94 7.58 -23.23
C VAL A 167 11.94 6.37 -22.32
N ILE A 168 12.47 6.47 -21.09
CA ILE A 168 12.41 5.37 -20.12
C ILE A 168 10.95 4.96 -19.88
N TRP A 169 10.07 5.93 -19.64
CA TRP A 169 8.66 5.68 -19.34
C TRP A 169 7.94 4.97 -20.49
N HIS A 170 8.14 5.37 -21.74
CA HIS A 170 7.44 4.79 -22.88
C HIS A 170 8.06 3.49 -23.40
N ASP A 171 9.39 3.42 -23.45
CA ASP A 171 10.09 2.39 -24.21
C ASP A 171 10.64 1.25 -23.36
N ASP A 172 10.74 1.40 -22.04
CA ASP A 172 11.20 0.31 -21.17
C ASP A 172 10.27 -0.92 -21.23
N GLU A 173 10.87 -2.08 -21.46
CA GLU A 173 10.13 -3.34 -21.67
C GLU A 173 9.44 -3.84 -20.39
N THR A 174 10.00 -3.54 -19.20
CA THR A 174 9.34 -3.86 -17.93
C THR A 174 8.07 -3.04 -17.76
N LEU A 175 8.12 -1.74 -18.06
CA LEU A 175 6.95 -0.87 -17.98
C LEU A 175 5.89 -1.26 -19.01
N LYS A 176 6.28 -1.57 -20.24
CA LYS A 176 5.37 -2.12 -21.27
C LYS A 176 4.68 -3.39 -20.76
N ARG A 177 5.45 -4.32 -20.18
CA ARG A 177 4.92 -5.57 -19.61
C ARG A 177 3.98 -5.33 -18.43
N LEU A 178 4.33 -4.45 -17.49
CA LEU A 178 3.45 -4.10 -16.35
C LEU A 178 2.10 -3.52 -16.81
N ARG A 179 2.10 -2.75 -17.91
CA ARG A 179 0.90 -2.14 -18.49
C ARG A 179 -0.04 -3.14 -19.18
N THR A 180 0.44 -4.29 -19.63
CA THR A 180 -0.45 -5.35 -20.14
C THR A 180 -1.37 -5.89 -19.04
N MET A 181 -0.90 -5.82 -17.78
CA MET A 181 -1.56 -6.40 -16.62
C MET A 181 -1.84 -7.90 -16.78
N GLU A 182 -1.12 -8.61 -17.65
CA GLU A 182 -1.24 -10.05 -17.87
C GLU A 182 -0.51 -10.82 -16.76
N TYR A 183 -1.01 -10.66 -15.53
CA TYR A 183 -0.44 -11.32 -14.36
C TYR A 183 -0.65 -12.84 -14.42
N GLY A 184 0.24 -13.58 -13.78
CA GLY A 184 0.12 -15.03 -13.55
C GLY A 184 -0.67 -15.39 -12.30
N GLY A 185 -0.84 -16.70 -12.09
CA GLY A 185 -1.51 -17.29 -10.92
C GLY A 185 -2.93 -16.76 -10.71
N LYS A 186 -3.37 -16.68 -9.45
CA LYS A 186 -4.72 -16.18 -9.10
C LYS A 186 -4.99 -14.79 -9.63
N CYS A 187 -3.99 -13.91 -9.65
CA CYS A 187 -4.14 -12.53 -10.13
C CYS A 187 -4.47 -12.47 -11.63
N GLY A 188 -4.02 -13.46 -12.42
CA GLY A 188 -4.27 -13.55 -13.86
C GLY A 188 -5.71 -13.87 -14.25
N ILE A 189 -6.39 -14.66 -13.42
CA ILE A 189 -7.78 -15.10 -13.61
C ILE A 189 -8.78 -14.40 -12.70
N CYS A 190 -8.33 -13.45 -11.87
CA CYS A 190 -9.16 -12.79 -10.87
C CYS A 190 -10.17 -11.82 -11.48
N ASP A 191 -11.42 -11.88 -11.02
CA ASP A 191 -12.48 -10.92 -11.37
C ASP A 191 -12.11 -9.46 -11.02
N PHE A 192 -11.17 -9.26 -10.09
CA PHE A 192 -10.66 -7.96 -9.67
C PHE A 192 -9.34 -7.57 -10.36
N LYS A 193 -8.83 -8.34 -11.33
CA LYS A 193 -7.52 -8.12 -11.99
C LYS A 193 -7.32 -6.68 -12.48
N SER A 194 -8.31 -6.12 -13.18
CA SER A 194 -8.22 -4.78 -13.78
C SER A 194 -8.17 -3.64 -12.76
N ARG A 195 -8.68 -3.88 -11.54
CA ARG A 195 -8.83 -2.88 -10.46
C ARG A 195 -7.89 -3.10 -9.27
N CYS A 196 -7.57 -4.33 -8.91
CA CYS A 196 -6.67 -4.64 -7.79
C CYS A 196 -5.26 -4.93 -8.32
N GLY A 197 -5.13 -5.98 -9.13
CA GLY A 197 -3.88 -6.42 -9.73
C GLY A 197 -2.85 -7.03 -8.76
N GLY A 198 -3.04 -6.96 -7.44
CA GLY A 198 -2.06 -7.45 -6.45
C GLY A 198 -0.78 -6.61 -6.40
N CYS A 199 -0.01 -6.71 -5.31
CA CYS A 199 1.21 -5.94 -5.12
C CYS A 199 2.36 -6.56 -5.92
N ARG A 200 2.82 -5.85 -6.96
CA ARG A 200 3.92 -6.34 -7.82
C ARG A 200 5.24 -6.49 -7.08
N ALA A 201 5.47 -5.68 -6.06
CA ALA A 201 6.64 -5.81 -5.18
C ALA A 201 6.60 -7.10 -4.35
N ARG A 202 5.43 -7.46 -3.78
CA ARG A 202 5.27 -8.76 -3.08
C ARG A 202 5.36 -9.93 -4.04
N ALA A 203 4.73 -9.85 -5.21
CA ALA A 203 4.84 -10.88 -6.24
C ALA A 203 6.31 -11.18 -6.58
N ASN A 204 7.11 -10.12 -6.79
CA ASN A 204 8.55 -10.25 -7.03
C ASN A 204 9.31 -10.84 -5.84
N TYR A 205 9.03 -10.37 -4.63
CA TYR A 205 9.72 -10.84 -3.43
C TYR A 205 9.54 -12.35 -3.18
N TYR A 206 8.29 -12.84 -3.29
CA TYR A 206 7.98 -14.24 -2.97
C TYR A 206 8.25 -15.21 -4.11
N ASN A 207 8.06 -14.78 -5.36
CA ASN A 207 8.12 -15.67 -6.52
C ASN A 207 9.34 -15.42 -7.42
N GLY A 208 10.09 -14.33 -7.19
CA GLY A 208 11.13 -13.87 -8.12
C GLY A 208 10.58 -13.31 -9.43
N ASP A 209 9.27 -13.12 -9.55
CA ASP A 209 8.60 -12.59 -10.75
C ASP A 209 7.56 -11.53 -10.36
N TYR A 210 7.79 -10.29 -10.77
CA TYR A 210 6.88 -9.17 -10.56
C TYR A 210 5.53 -9.32 -11.28
N MET A 211 5.41 -10.24 -12.24
CA MET A 211 4.16 -10.58 -12.92
C MET A 211 3.40 -11.74 -12.27
N ALA A 212 3.96 -12.42 -11.27
CA ALA A 212 3.29 -13.51 -10.54
C ALA A 212 2.10 -13.02 -9.69
N GLU A 213 1.43 -13.93 -9.00
CA GLU A 213 0.37 -13.57 -8.07
C GLU A 213 0.90 -12.91 -6.79
N ASP A 214 0.03 -12.19 -6.07
CA ASP A 214 0.36 -11.66 -4.74
C ASP A 214 -0.01 -12.69 -3.67
N ASN A 215 0.99 -13.35 -3.09
CA ASN A 215 0.85 -14.43 -2.11
C ASN A 215 0.11 -14.02 -0.83
N TRP A 216 -0.03 -12.72 -0.56
CA TRP A 216 -0.77 -12.21 0.61
C TRP A 216 -2.27 -12.05 0.34
N CYS A 217 -2.76 -12.42 -0.85
CA CYS A 217 -4.19 -12.39 -1.14
C CYS A 217 -4.88 -13.69 -0.72
N LEU A 218 -5.75 -13.62 0.30
CA LEU A 218 -6.62 -14.74 0.71
C LEU A 218 -7.86 -14.93 -0.17
N TYR A 219 -8.02 -14.11 -1.21
CA TYR A 219 -9.18 -14.23 -2.09
C TYR A 219 -8.92 -15.25 -3.19
N HIS A 220 -9.81 -16.24 -3.27
CA HIS A 220 -9.87 -17.24 -4.31
C HIS A 220 -10.81 -16.79 -5.44
N PRO A 221 -10.32 -16.54 -6.66
CA PRO A 221 -11.15 -16.21 -7.82
C PRO A 221 -12.14 -17.29 -8.19
N ARG A 222 -13.28 -16.90 -8.77
CA ARG A 222 -14.30 -17.86 -9.25
C ARG A 222 -13.77 -18.85 -10.30
N GLY A 223 -12.73 -18.48 -11.06
CA GLY A 223 -12.10 -19.34 -12.07
C GLY A 223 -11.07 -20.34 -11.53
N GLU A 224 -10.73 -20.30 -10.23
CA GLU A 224 -9.66 -21.13 -9.65
C GLU A 224 -10.04 -22.62 -9.58
N ALA A 225 -11.33 -22.95 -9.50
CA ALA A 225 -11.82 -24.33 -9.48
C ALA A 225 -11.55 -25.14 -10.77
N ASN A 226 -11.06 -24.50 -11.84
CA ASN A 226 -10.80 -25.13 -13.14
C ASN A 226 -9.30 -25.28 -13.45
N ILE A 227 -8.40 -25.00 -12.50
CA ILE A 227 -6.94 -25.05 -12.74
C ILE A 227 -6.32 -26.37 -12.26
N ASP A 228 -7.00 -27.10 -11.35
CA ASP A 228 -6.55 -28.38 -10.80
C ASP A 228 -7.31 -29.60 -11.37
N SER A 229 -7.99 -29.47 -12.52
CA SER A 229 -8.70 -30.56 -13.22
C SER A 229 -8.02 -30.98 -14.51
#